data_AF-A0A3A5TMF9-F1
#
_entry.id   AF-A0A3A5TMF9-F1
#
_cell.length_a   1.000
_cell.length_b   1.000
_cell.length_c   1.000
_cell.angle_alpha   90.00
_cell.angle_beta   90.00
_cell.angle_gamma   90.00
#
_symmetry.space_group_name_H-M   'P 1'
#
loop_
_entity.id
_entity.type
_entity.pdbx_description
1 polymer ?
#
loop_
_entity_poly.entity_id
_entity_poly.type
_entity_poly.pdbx_seq_one_letter_code
_entity_poly.pdbx_strand_id
1 'polypeptide(L)'
;MNMNFIKSTKYTVLSGLFIALTVLLSSCEKANDWETDSAYNRLFRSTKLAVSPSINDAEVIWNNTINTDYYIIEVNTSELTAENYQEGSVIFGEDKSIKSSPYTIEGLDANTSYYIRIRSCSETASPSKWVYPENTSFKTKTEQLIEEISTITGSTAIITWKKNQSVTHFLLTNTETSAVTNIPISSEMNAEGSYQLTDLAASTTYTIGIYNTVNGEDILRGEKSFQTTENFPDGYTPVYLTVADDPNEVLAAQSGNVVLVVPHSTAITFSKTVIVPEAVTSIVFWGASGGAEQATMTTKTILTLGNKDVVRFYNLNVDAQGDYFFNLQKGADMTDDISTNINTLLIESCTISNSKSLVRAKEGISIQINKVSVNKSIINGCSGDMFAYKESTVAQIPVTEITNSTLIKPQGRIFYAGNAASFSIDYCTMYGWGGSKAMLELGDKNTLGMSLAIKNTILANGGSNRKAHNANAAANLSLTIEKVYGTNDMTFHSTLGDVTKYDKPSTEVFENPEEGNFKIIDALFPSSIGDPRWTE
;
A
#
# COMPACT_ATOMS: atom_id res chain seq x y z
N MET A 1 -44.13 -16.59 71.99
CA MET A 1 -43.01 -17.03 71.13
C MET A 1 -43.07 -16.18 69.87
N ASN A 2 -42.04 -15.35 69.67
CA ASN A 2 -41.47 -14.71 68.46
C ASN A 2 -42.30 -14.63 67.17
N MET A 3 -42.27 -13.55 66.38
CA MET A 3 -41.57 -12.27 66.44
C MET A 3 -42.28 -11.28 65.49
N ASN A 4 -42.24 -10.01 65.90
CA ASN A 4 -43.01 -8.84 65.43
C ASN A 4 -42.62 -8.35 64.01
N PHE A 5 -43.58 -8.07 63.12
CA PHE A 5 -44.38 -6.83 62.88
C PHE A 5 -43.57 -5.66 62.31
N ILE A 6 -44.08 -4.75 61.46
CA ILE A 6 -45.04 -4.69 60.34
C ILE A 6 -45.16 -3.18 60.01
N LYS A 7 -45.25 -2.89 58.71
CA LYS A 7 -45.95 -1.78 58.00
C LYS A 7 -45.74 -0.29 58.38
N SER A 8 -45.37 0.43 57.31
CA SER A 8 -45.96 1.66 56.75
C SER A 8 -46.95 2.46 57.59
N THR A 9 -46.91 3.81 57.49
CA THR A 9 -47.65 4.62 56.50
C THR A 9 -47.29 6.11 56.69
N LYS A 10 -47.31 6.87 55.58
CA LYS A 10 -47.02 8.31 55.51
C LYS A 10 -48.19 9.19 55.96
N TYR A 11 -47.87 10.38 56.50
CA TYR A 11 -48.25 11.75 56.03
C TYR A 11 -48.59 12.76 57.15
N THR A 12 -48.13 14.01 56.92
CA THR A 12 -48.69 15.34 57.35
C THR A 12 -48.62 15.71 58.84
N VAL A 13 -48.45 16.96 59.32
CA VAL A 13 -48.03 18.30 58.83
C VAL A 13 -48.02 19.24 60.07
N LEU A 14 -47.16 20.27 60.05
CA LEU A 14 -47.18 21.58 60.77
C LEU A 14 -46.90 21.74 62.30
N SER A 15 -46.05 22.76 62.54
CA SER A 15 -46.04 23.78 63.61
C SER A 15 -45.54 23.44 65.02
N GLY A 16 -44.48 24.14 65.46
CA GLY A 16 -44.12 24.29 66.87
C GLY A 16 -42.84 25.12 67.04
N LEU A 17 -42.99 26.33 67.57
CA LEU A 17 -42.06 27.45 67.65
C LEU A 17 -41.26 27.45 68.99
N PHE A 18 -39.99 27.87 68.95
CA PHE A 18 -39.17 28.48 70.03
C PHE A 18 -38.84 27.69 71.33
N ILE A 19 -37.54 27.64 71.70
CA ILE A 19 -36.93 28.39 72.82
C ILE A 19 -35.40 28.12 72.87
N ALA A 20 -34.67 29.19 73.12
CA ALA A 20 -33.22 29.32 73.18
C ALA A 20 -32.53 28.60 74.34
N LEU A 21 -31.27 28.19 74.15
CA LEU A 21 -30.24 28.32 75.18
C LEU A 21 -28.85 28.39 74.54
N THR A 22 -28.27 29.58 74.59
CA THR A 22 -26.85 29.85 74.38
C THR A 22 -26.04 29.26 75.54
N VAL A 23 -24.82 28.80 75.26
CA VAL A 23 -23.55 29.15 75.94
C VAL A 23 -22.51 28.03 75.76
N LEU A 24 -21.52 28.35 74.93
CA LEU A 24 -20.08 28.09 75.05
C LEU A 24 -19.61 26.68 75.46
N LEU A 25 -19.13 25.93 74.46
CA LEU A 25 -17.90 25.15 74.60
C LEU A 25 -16.93 25.61 73.51
N SER A 26 -16.00 26.47 73.90
CA SER A 26 -14.75 26.70 73.18
C SER A 26 -13.84 25.50 73.39
N SER A 27 -13.51 24.78 72.32
CA SER A 27 -12.29 23.97 72.30
C SER A 27 -11.76 23.83 70.87
N CYS A 28 -10.52 24.28 70.69
CA CYS A 28 -9.67 24.20 69.50
C CYS A 28 -10.07 25.09 68.32
N GLU A 29 -9.78 26.39 68.44
CA GLU A 29 -9.05 27.02 67.34
C GLU A 29 -7.72 26.27 67.19
N LYS A 30 -7.66 25.34 66.23
CA LYS A 30 -6.44 25.24 65.43
C LYS A 30 -6.48 26.39 64.45
N ALA A 31 -6.30 27.61 64.95
CA ALA A 31 -5.77 28.66 64.11
C ALA A 31 -4.42 28.10 63.63
N ASN A 32 -4.32 27.87 62.33
CA ASN A 32 -3.05 27.59 61.71
C ASN A 32 -2.19 28.85 61.95
N ASP A 33 -1.33 28.80 62.96
CA ASP A 33 -0.47 29.92 63.40
C ASP A 33 0.79 30.04 62.52
N TRP A 34 0.66 29.64 61.25
CA TRP A 34 1.64 29.92 60.21
C TRP A 34 1.03 30.98 59.30
N GLU A 35 1.74 32.10 59.13
CA GLU A 35 1.34 33.09 58.13
C GLU A 35 1.23 32.39 56.77
N THR A 36 0.05 32.47 56.14
CA THR A 36 -0.11 32.02 54.77
C THR A 36 0.69 32.98 53.90
N ASP A 37 1.80 32.51 53.33
CA ASP A 37 2.60 33.32 52.43
C ASP A 37 1.74 33.74 51.22
N SER A 38 1.44 35.03 51.17
CA SER A 38 0.64 35.66 50.12
C SER A 38 1.21 35.42 48.71
N ALA A 39 2.51 35.11 48.59
CA ALA A 39 3.14 34.75 47.32
C ALA A 39 2.61 33.42 46.73
N TYR A 40 1.97 32.58 47.54
CA TYR A 40 1.38 31.30 47.12
C TYR A 40 -0.15 31.31 47.07
N ASN A 41 -0.79 32.47 47.25
CA ASN A 41 -2.25 32.62 47.15
C ASN A 41 -2.74 32.61 45.69
N ARG A 42 -2.80 31.42 45.08
CA ARG A 42 -3.21 31.25 43.67
C ARG A 42 -4.11 30.05 43.46
N LEU A 43 -4.84 30.05 42.33
CA LEU A 43 -5.65 28.91 41.92
C LEU A 43 -4.82 27.65 41.65
N PHE A 44 -5.43 26.49 41.89
CA PHE A 44 -4.91 25.22 41.42
C PHE A 44 -4.90 25.19 39.89
N ARG A 45 -3.84 24.60 39.34
CA ARG A 45 -3.74 24.37 37.90
C ARG A 45 -4.50 23.11 37.49
N SER A 46 -4.98 23.08 36.25
CA SER A 46 -5.49 21.85 35.67
C SER A 46 -4.39 20.79 35.65
N THR A 47 -4.74 19.52 35.84
CA THR A 47 -3.78 18.40 35.89
C THR A 47 -3.82 17.55 34.62
N LYS A 48 -4.77 17.81 33.72
CA LYS A 48 -4.93 17.17 32.43
C LYS A 48 -5.26 18.22 31.40
N LEU A 49 -4.51 18.23 30.30
CA LEU A 49 -4.80 19.02 29.11
C LEU A 49 -4.57 18.13 27.90
N ALA A 50 -5.61 17.94 27.09
CA ALA A 50 -5.57 17.23 25.83
C ALA A 50 -6.10 18.13 24.73
N VAL A 51 -5.57 17.96 23.52
CA VAL A 51 -5.93 18.75 22.34
C VAL A 51 -6.19 17.80 21.19
N SER A 52 -7.37 17.91 20.58
CA SER A 52 -7.79 17.10 19.44
C SER A 52 -7.89 18.01 18.20
N PRO A 53 -6.87 18.02 17.32
CA PRO A 53 -6.86 18.91 16.17
C PRO A 53 -7.82 18.48 15.04
N SER A 54 -8.41 19.48 14.41
CA SER A 54 -9.13 19.44 13.15
C SER A 54 -8.36 20.21 12.07
N ILE A 55 -9.01 20.62 10.98
CA ILE A 55 -8.39 21.35 9.87
C ILE A 55 -8.08 22.80 10.26
N ASN A 56 -9.09 23.55 10.74
CA ASN A 56 -8.96 24.98 11.09
C ASN A 56 -9.33 25.27 12.55
N ASP A 57 -9.43 24.22 13.35
CA ASP A 57 -9.86 24.28 14.73
C ASP A 57 -9.20 23.16 15.54
N ALA A 58 -9.30 23.25 16.86
CA ALA A 58 -8.94 22.16 17.76
C ALA A 58 -9.86 22.14 18.98
N GLU A 59 -10.29 20.95 19.37
CA GLU A 59 -11.01 20.75 20.63
C GLU A 59 -10.00 20.62 21.78
N VAL A 60 -10.13 21.50 22.78
CA VAL A 60 -9.29 21.55 23.97
C VAL A 60 -10.07 20.98 25.15
N ILE A 61 -9.50 19.96 25.80
CA ILE A 61 -10.15 19.22 26.89
C ILE A 61 -9.26 19.28 28.14
N TRP A 62 -9.83 19.70 29.26
CA TRP A 62 -9.13 19.79 30.55
C TRP A 62 -10.01 19.42 31.74
N ASN A 63 -9.41 19.17 32.90
CA ASN A 63 -10.18 19.01 34.14
C ASN A 63 -10.41 20.35 34.83
N ASN A 64 -11.66 20.59 35.23
CA ASN A 64 -12.05 21.81 35.93
C ASN A 64 -11.37 21.91 37.31
N THR A 65 -11.03 23.13 37.70
CA THR A 65 -10.40 23.44 38.99
C THR A 65 -11.38 24.14 39.94
N ILE A 66 -11.28 23.86 41.23
CA ILE A 66 -12.14 24.47 42.26
C ILE A 66 -11.90 25.98 42.31
N ASN A 67 -12.96 26.76 42.58
CA ASN A 67 -12.92 28.24 42.66
C ASN A 67 -12.42 28.95 41.39
N THR A 68 -12.55 28.31 40.22
CA THR A 68 -12.19 28.91 38.94
C THR A 68 -13.41 29.52 38.28
N ASP A 69 -13.33 30.80 37.92
CA ASP A 69 -14.43 31.54 37.30
C ASP A 69 -14.40 31.46 35.77
N TYR A 70 -13.22 31.32 35.17
CA TYR A 70 -13.02 31.18 33.72
C TYR A 70 -11.62 30.65 33.41
N TYR A 71 -11.39 30.29 32.15
CA TYR A 71 -10.10 29.81 31.65
C TYR A 71 -9.59 30.73 30.54
N ILE A 72 -8.26 30.81 30.43
CA ILE A 72 -7.58 31.48 29.32
C ILE A 72 -6.75 30.43 28.60
N ILE A 73 -6.93 30.33 27.29
CA ILE A 73 -6.16 29.45 26.41
C ILE A 73 -5.30 30.35 25.52
N GLU A 74 -4.02 30.03 25.42
CA GLU A 74 -3.06 30.73 24.58
C GLU A 74 -2.49 29.77 23.54
N VAL A 75 -2.44 30.23 22.29
CA VAL A 75 -1.97 29.46 21.13
C VAL A 75 -0.97 30.28 20.33
N ASN A 76 0.15 29.68 19.91
CA ASN A 76 1.19 30.35 19.13
C ASN A 76 1.90 29.35 18.21
N THR A 77 2.43 29.80 17.07
CA THR A 77 3.25 28.97 16.16
C THR A 77 4.68 28.77 16.66
N SER A 78 5.09 29.55 17.68
CA SER A 78 6.38 29.46 18.38
C SER A 78 6.20 28.90 19.79
N GLU A 79 7.28 28.30 20.32
CA GLU A 79 7.27 27.67 21.64
C GLU A 79 6.93 28.67 22.75
N LEU A 80 5.98 28.30 23.62
CA LEU A 80 5.42 29.15 24.67
C LEU A 80 6.28 29.15 25.95
N THR A 81 7.22 30.09 26.07
CA THR A 81 8.22 30.13 27.17
C THR A 81 8.04 31.31 28.14
N ALA A 82 7.37 32.39 27.73
CA ALA A 82 7.17 33.58 28.55
C ALA A 82 6.15 33.32 29.68
N GLU A 83 6.35 33.89 30.87
CA GLU A 83 5.33 33.81 31.95
C GLU A 83 4.07 34.67 31.61
N ASN A 84 4.26 35.77 30.86
CA ASN A 84 3.18 36.55 30.24
C ASN A 84 2.81 35.98 28.86
N TYR A 85 1.77 36.53 28.22
CA TYR A 85 1.45 36.16 26.84
C TYR A 85 2.65 36.40 25.93
N GLN A 86 2.90 35.41 25.07
CA GLN A 86 3.93 35.49 24.07
C GLN A 86 3.48 36.39 22.92
N GLU A 87 4.44 37.10 22.35
CA GLU A 87 4.19 37.95 21.18
C GLU A 87 3.67 37.10 20.00
N GLY A 88 2.65 37.61 19.31
CA GLY A 88 2.00 36.90 18.21
C GLY A 88 1.03 35.78 18.63
N SER A 89 0.78 35.60 19.93
CA SER A 89 -0.18 34.61 20.40
C SER A 89 -1.63 35.00 20.10
N VAL A 90 -2.44 33.99 19.79
CA VAL A 90 -3.90 34.09 19.79
C VAL A 90 -4.39 33.71 21.19
N ILE A 91 -5.17 34.60 21.81
CA ILE A 91 -5.67 34.42 23.18
C ILE A 91 -7.18 34.22 23.16
N PHE A 92 -7.64 33.14 23.79
CA PHE A 92 -9.06 32.82 23.95
C PHE A 92 -9.48 32.96 25.42
N GLY A 93 -10.68 33.48 25.66
CA GLY A 93 -11.29 33.56 27.00
C GLY A 93 -10.95 34.81 27.83
N GLU A 94 -10.32 35.84 27.23
CA GLU A 94 -10.09 37.12 27.92
C GLU A 94 -11.39 37.85 28.28
N ASP A 95 -12.43 37.63 27.48
CA ASP A 95 -13.81 38.07 27.72
C ASP A 95 -14.52 37.26 28.82
N LYS A 96 -13.82 36.32 29.45
CA LYS A 96 -14.31 35.40 30.48
C LYS A 96 -15.39 34.43 29.99
N SER A 97 -15.54 34.23 28.68
CA SER A 97 -16.56 33.34 28.08
C SER A 97 -16.30 31.85 28.31
N ILE A 98 -15.03 31.45 28.47
CA ILE A 98 -14.65 30.04 28.62
C ILE A 98 -14.83 29.61 30.08
N LYS A 99 -15.96 28.97 30.39
CA LYS A 99 -16.33 28.54 31.74
C LYS A 99 -16.09 27.06 32.03
N SER A 100 -16.00 26.23 31.00
CA SER A 100 -15.95 24.77 31.14
C SER A 100 -15.27 24.08 29.97
N SER A 101 -14.74 22.89 30.22
CA SER A 101 -14.28 21.93 29.21
C SER A 101 -15.43 21.05 28.70
N PRO A 102 -15.41 20.58 27.44
CA PRO A 102 -14.46 20.93 26.36
C PRO A 102 -14.73 22.31 25.75
N TYR A 103 -13.74 22.86 25.04
CA TYR A 103 -13.88 24.09 24.26
C TYR A 103 -13.15 24.00 22.93
N THR A 104 -13.79 24.42 21.85
CA THR A 104 -13.20 24.45 20.51
C THR A 104 -12.57 25.80 20.24
N ILE A 105 -11.26 25.82 19.97
CA ILE A 105 -10.56 26.99 19.44
C ILE A 105 -10.66 26.98 17.91
N GLU A 106 -11.15 28.07 17.33
CA GLU A 106 -11.36 28.22 15.88
C GLU A 106 -10.35 29.22 15.29
N GLY A 107 -10.24 29.26 13.95
CA GLY A 107 -9.42 30.24 13.25
C GLY A 107 -7.94 29.88 13.17
N LEU A 108 -7.62 28.58 13.25
CA LEU A 108 -6.28 28.07 13.02
C LEU A 108 -6.03 27.83 11.52
N ASP A 109 -4.78 27.95 11.11
CA ASP A 109 -4.33 27.61 9.76
C ASP A 109 -4.21 26.10 9.61
N ALA A 110 -4.57 25.57 8.45
CA ALA A 110 -4.44 24.14 8.15
C ALA A 110 -2.97 23.71 8.07
N ASN A 111 -2.69 22.43 8.36
CA ASN A 111 -1.34 21.84 8.31
C ASN A 111 -0.25 22.62 9.10
N THR A 112 -0.65 23.36 10.13
CA THR A 112 0.21 24.28 10.88
C THR A 112 0.45 23.76 12.29
N SER A 113 1.69 23.89 12.77
CA SER A 113 2.07 23.46 14.13
C SER A 113 1.85 24.60 15.10
N TYR A 114 1.19 24.29 16.21
CA TYR A 114 0.86 25.23 17.27
C TYR A 114 1.30 24.70 18.63
N TYR A 115 1.84 25.58 19.45
CA TYR A 115 2.01 25.40 20.89
C TYR A 115 0.78 25.94 21.60
N ILE A 116 0.38 25.29 22.67
CA ILE A 116 -0.82 25.64 23.43
C ILE A 116 -0.63 25.46 24.92
N ARG A 117 -1.21 26.38 25.68
CA ARG A 117 -1.29 26.30 27.14
C ARG A 117 -2.59 26.88 27.67
N ILE A 118 -3.01 26.41 28.84
CA ILE A 118 -4.20 26.91 29.55
C ILE A 118 -3.84 27.37 30.96
N ARG A 119 -4.56 28.37 31.46
CA ARG A 119 -4.54 28.72 32.89
C ARG A 119 -5.96 28.95 33.42
N SER A 120 -6.13 28.68 34.71
CA SER A 120 -7.34 28.91 35.47
C SER A 120 -7.32 30.34 36.03
N CYS A 121 -8.44 31.06 35.90
CA CYS A 121 -8.58 32.44 36.34
C CYS A 121 -9.77 32.62 37.30
N SER A 122 -9.66 33.57 38.23
CA SER A 122 -10.74 33.99 39.11
C SER A 122 -10.78 35.51 39.18
N GLU A 123 -11.96 36.06 39.50
CA GLU A 123 -12.13 37.47 39.80
C GLU A 123 -11.61 37.85 41.20
N THR A 124 -11.39 36.87 42.08
CA THR A 124 -11.07 37.09 43.50
C THR A 124 -9.71 36.53 43.93
N ALA A 125 -9.05 35.73 43.09
CA ALA A 125 -7.78 35.07 43.39
C ALA A 125 -6.80 35.15 42.21
N SER A 126 -5.50 35.07 42.50
CA SER A 126 -4.46 35.08 41.45
C SER A 126 -4.54 33.84 40.54
N PRO A 127 -4.27 33.99 39.22
CA PRO A 127 -4.35 32.89 38.27
C PRO A 127 -3.43 31.70 38.60
N SER A 128 -3.82 30.50 38.15
CA SER A 128 -2.97 29.31 38.26
C SER A 128 -1.73 29.42 37.36
N LYS A 129 -0.75 28.53 37.54
CA LYS A 129 0.37 28.41 36.58
C LYS A 129 -0.15 27.86 35.26
N TRP A 130 0.52 28.23 34.18
CA TRP A 130 0.30 27.65 32.86
C TRP A 130 0.42 26.12 32.90
N VAL A 131 -0.48 25.47 32.17
CA VAL A 131 -0.53 24.03 31.96
C VAL A 131 -0.35 23.77 30.48
N TYR A 132 0.53 22.84 30.17
CA TYR A 132 0.85 22.41 28.82
C TYR A 132 0.28 21.00 28.60
N PRO A 133 -0.13 20.66 27.37
CA PRO A 133 -0.44 19.27 27.04
C PRO A 133 0.85 18.43 27.08
N GLU A 134 0.73 17.10 27.17
CA GLU A 134 1.90 16.20 27.25
C GLU A 134 2.91 16.44 26.12
N ASN A 135 2.44 16.69 24.90
CA ASN A 135 3.30 16.94 23.73
C ASN A 135 3.66 18.41 23.51
N THR A 136 3.25 19.34 24.40
CA THR A 136 3.44 20.82 24.34
C THR A 136 2.93 21.55 23.08
N SER A 137 2.77 20.83 21.97
CA SER A 137 2.34 21.28 20.67
C SER A 137 1.37 20.27 20.04
N PHE A 138 0.65 20.73 19.03
CA PHE A 138 -0.20 19.93 18.16
C PHE A 138 -0.10 20.47 16.73
N LYS A 139 -0.51 19.67 15.75
CA LYS A 139 -0.55 20.08 14.35
C LYS A 139 -1.96 19.96 13.82
N THR A 140 -2.49 21.01 13.21
CA THR A 140 -3.78 20.96 12.52
C THR A 140 -3.70 20.04 11.31
N LYS A 141 -4.84 19.47 10.92
CA LYS A 141 -4.93 18.54 9.79
C LYS A 141 -4.79 19.29 8.48
N THR A 142 -4.26 18.62 7.46
CA THR A 142 -4.26 19.11 6.09
C THR A 142 -5.66 18.96 5.50
N GLU A 143 -6.13 19.98 4.81
CA GLU A 143 -7.35 19.86 4.01
C GLU A 143 -7.10 18.98 2.78
N GLN A 144 -8.13 18.22 2.38
CA GLN A 144 -8.09 17.43 1.15
C GLN A 144 -9.39 17.61 0.38
N LEU A 145 -9.35 18.47 -0.64
CA LEU A 145 -10.45 18.64 -1.60
C LEU A 145 -10.39 17.63 -2.75
N ILE A 146 -9.21 17.12 -3.11
CA ILE A 146 -9.06 16.14 -4.21
C ILE A 146 -9.58 14.78 -3.71
N GLU A 147 -10.66 14.31 -4.32
CA GLU A 147 -11.32 13.07 -3.94
C GLU A 147 -10.63 11.87 -4.58
N GLU A 148 -10.33 11.92 -5.88
CA GLU A 148 -9.74 10.83 -6.64
C GLU A 148 -8.89 11.33 -7.82
N ILE A 149 -7.92 10.53 -8.24
CA ILE A 149 -7.27 10.65 -9.55
C ILE A 149 -7.46 9.29 -10.23
N SER A 150 -8.20 9.26 -11.34
CA SER A 150 -8.63 8.03 -12.00
C SER A 150 -8.31 8.06 -13.49
N THR A 151 -8.56 6.93 -14.17
CA THR A 151 -8.37 6.80 -15.63
C THR A 151 -6.97 7.25 -16.06
N ILE A 152 -5.96 6.83 -15.30
CA ILE A 152 -4.57 7.24 -15.54
C ILE A 152 -4.02 6.42 -16.70
N THR A 153 -3.53 7.12 -17.72
CA THR A 153 -2.87 6.55 -18.89
C THR A 153 -1.43 7.06 -18.98
N GLY A 154 -0.73 6.75 -20.06
CA GLY A 154 0.61 7.30 -20.32
C GLY A 154 0.63 8.78 -20.69
N SER A 155 -0.54 9.40 -20.94
CA SER A 155 -0.61 10.81 -21.35
C SER A 155 -1.76 11.61 -20.72
N THR A 156 -2.66 10.96 -19.99
CA THR A 156 -3.85 11.60 -19.41
C THR A 156 -4.15 11.06 -18.01
N ALA A 157 -4.90 11.85 -17.23
CA ALA A 157 -5.51 11.42 -15.97
C ALA A 157 -6.74 12.28 -15.69
N ILE A 158 -7.73 11.76 -14.96
CA ILE A 158 -8.92 12.52 -14.55
C ILE A 158 -8.82 12.81 -13.06
N ILE A 159 -8.88 14.09 -12.69
CA ILE A 159 -8.91 14.54 -11.30
C ILE A 159 -10.35 14.84 -10.93
N THR A 160 -10.80 14.37 -9.78
CA THR A 160 -12.09 14.75 -9.19
C THR A 160 -11.89 15.40 -7.83
N TRP A 161 -12.70 16.41 -7.53
CA TRP A 161 -12.66 17.13 -6.26
C TRP A 161 -14.07 17.52 -5.80
N LYS A 162 -14.18 17.87 -4.52
CA LYS A 162 -15.43 18.37 -3.94
C LYS A 162 -15.95 19.54 -4.77
N LYS A 163 -17.20 19.47 -5.22
CA LYS A 163 -17.81 20.49 -6.09
C LYS A 163 -18.03 21.82 -5.37
N ASN A 164 -18.10 22.89 -6.16
CA ASN A 164 -18.49 24.24 -5.70
C ASN A 164 -17.64 24.78 -4.54
N GLN A 165 -16.35 24.47 -4.55
CA GLN A 165 -15.41 24.96 -3.53
C GLN A 165 -14.78 26.28 -3.98
N SER A 166 -14.28 27.07 -3.04
CA SER A 166 -13.44 28.23 -3.37
C SER A 166 -12.05 27.75 -3.77
N VAL A 167 -11.80 27.60 -5.07
CA VAL A 167 -10.54 27.16 -5.67
C VAL A 167 -10.25 27.98 -6.93
N THR A 168 -8.98 28.22 -7.23
CA THR A 168 -8.55 29.10 -8.33
C THR A 168 -7.74 28.37 -9.40
N HIS A 169 -6.89 27.43 -9.01
CA HIS A 169 -6.03 26.71 -9.94
C HIS A 169 -5.48 25.40 -9.35
N PHE A 170 -4.93 24.56 -10.21
CA PHE A 170 -4.04 23.47 -9.82
C PHE A 170 -2.58 23.83 -10.13
N LEU A 171 -1.66 23.29 -9.32
CA LEU A 171 -0.25 23.20 -9.66
C LEU A 171 0.11 21.73 -9.85
N LEU A 172 0.41 21.35 -11.08
CA LEU A 172 0.85 20.00 -11.45
C LEU A 172 2.38 19.99 -11.56
N THR A 173 3.03 19.22 -10.69
CA THR A 173 4.49 19.10 -10.63
C THR A 173 4.92 17.75 -11.17
N ASN A 174 5.76 17.75 -12.21
CA ASN A 174 6.49 16.57 -12.64
C ASN A 174 7.66 16.34 -11.66
N THR A 175 7.61 15.25 -10.90
CA THR A 175 8.58 15.01 -9.81
C THR A 175 9.99 14.69 -10.29
N GLU A 176 10.13 14.16 -11.50
CA GLU A 176 11.42 13.79 -12.08
C GLU A 176 12.19 15.00 -12.61
N THR A 177 11.48 15.96 -13.21
CA THR A 177 12.06 17.18 -13.80
C THR A 177 11.89 18.43 -12.95
N SER A 178 11.09 18.35 -11.88
CA SER A 178 10.62 19.49 -11.07
C SER A 178 9.88 20.57 -11.87
N ALA A 179 9.42 20.26 -13.09
CA ALA A 179 8.64 21.19 -13.90
C ALA A 179 7.24 21.36 -13.30
N VAL A 180 6.78 22.61 -13.18
CA VAL A 180 5.47 22.97 -12.61
C VAL A 180 4.59 23.59 -13.68
N THR A 181 3.40 23.03 -13.86
CA THR A 181 2.35 23.53 -14.76
C THR A 181 1.21 24.11 -13.93
N ASN A 182 0.90 25.39 -14.15
CA ASN A 182 -0.27 26.05 -13.57
C ASN A 182 -1.49 25.80 -14.48
N ILE A 183 -2.56 25.26 -13.91
CA ILE A 183 -3.81 24.95 -14.59
C ILE A 183 -4.93 25.76 -13.92
N PRO A 184 -5.35 26.90 -14.50
CA PRO A 184 -6.48 27.68 -13.98
C PRO A 184 -7.76 26.85 -13.92
N ILE A 185 -8.50 26.95 -12.81
CA ILE A 185 -9.80 26.30 -12.66
C ILE A 185 -10.89 27.26 -13.12
N SER A 186 -11.62 26.90 -14.19
CA SER A 186 -12.75 27.67 -14.68
C SER A 186 -14.01 27.46 -13.83
N SER A 187 -15.03 28.31 -14.03
CA SER A 187 -16.35 28.14 -13.43
C SER A 187 -17.00 26.80 -13.77
N GLU A 188 -16.84 26.35 -15.01
CA GLU A 188 -17.41 25.08 -15.50
C GLU A 188 -16.71 23.90 -14.84
N MET A 189 -15.37 23.92 -14.78
CA MET A 189 -14.59 22.90 -14.08
C MET A 189 -15.01 22.78 -12.62
N ASN A 190 -15.14 23.91 -11.91
CA ASN A 190 -15.51 23.91 -10.50
C ASN A 190 -16.95 23.43 -10.23
N ALA A 191 -17.86 23.69 -11.18
CA ALA A 191 -19.23 23.18 -11.12
C ALA A 191 -19.29 21.66 -11.41
N GLU A 192 -18.47 21.18 -12.34
CA GLU A 192 -18.36 19.76 -12.66
C GLU A 192 -17.69 18.98 -11.54
N GLY A 193 -16.67 19.56 -10.90
CA GLY A 193 -15.79 18.92 -9.91
C GLY A 193 -14.87 17.87 -10.53
N SER A 194 -14.56 18.02 -11.82
CA SER A 194 -13.72 17.09 -12.57
C SER A 194 -12.91 17.82 -13.64
N TYR A 195 -11.72 17.32 -13.94
CA TYR A 195 -10.87 17.82 -15.02
C TYR A 195 -9.96 16.72 -15.56
N GLN A 196 -9.86 16.62 -16.89
CA GLN A 196 -8.95 15.70 -17.55
C GLN A 196 -7.62 16.41 -17.85
N LEU A 197 -6.56 15.95 -17.19
CA LEU A 197 -5.18 16.27 -17.55
C LEU A 197 -4.82 15.63 -18.89
N THR A 198 -4.07 16.36 -19.71
CA THR A 198 -3.52 15.90 -20.99
C THR A 198 -2.02 16.17 -21.06
N ASP A 199 -1.38 15.66 -22.12
CA ASP A 199 0.04 15.91 -22.44
C ASP A 199 1.01 15.53 -21.32
N LEU A 200 0.63 14.54 -20.52
CA LEU A 200 1.51 13.97 -19.50
C LEU A 200 2.58 13.10 -20.17
N ALA A 201 3.77 13.03 -19.57
CA ALA A 201 4.79 12.07 -19.96
C ALA A 201 4.43 10.68 -19.40
N ALA A 202 4.71 9.63 -20.15
CA ALA A 202 4.47 8.24 -19.74
C ALA A 202 5.42 7.81 -18.62
N SER A 203 5.00 6.86 -17.79
CA SER A 203 5.77 6.28 -16.68
C SER A 203 6.33 7.30 -15.69
N THR A 204 5.70 8.47 -15.58
CA THR A 204 6.21 9.64 -14.86
C THR A 204 5.37 9.91 -13.63
N THR A 205 6.03 10.18 -12.51
CA THR A 205 5.35 10.55 -11.26
C THR A 205 5.05 12.04 -11.20
N TYR A 206 3.81 12.37 -10.86
CA TYR A 206 3.30 13.72 -10.71
C TYR A 206 2.73 13.95 -9.31
N THR A 207 2.83 15.18 -8.84
CA THR A 207 2.11 15.69 -7.67
C THR A 207 1.21 16.83 -8.11
N ILE A 208 -0.06 16.78 -7.77
CA ILE A 208 -1.02 17.84 -8.07
C ILE A 208 -1.61 18.42 -6.79
N GLY A 209 -1.46 19.73 -6.62
CA GLY A 209 -2.10 20.50 -5.56
C GLY A 209 -3.25 21.34 -6.10
N ILE A 210 -4.36 21.42 -5.37
CA ILE A 210 -5.48 22.32 -5.63
C ILE A 210 -5.42 23.52 -4.68
N TYR A 211 -5.50 24.73 -5.23
CA TYR A 211 -5.24 25.96 -4.49
C TYR A 211 -6.42 26.93 -4.55
N ASN A 212 -6.49 27.80 -3.55
CA ASN A 212 -7.33 28.99 -3.55
C ASN A 212 -6.46 30.23 -3.33
N THR A 213 -6.52 31.19 -4.25
CA THR A 213 -5.78 32.44 -4.13
C THR A 213 -6.62 33.46 -3.37
N VAL A 214 -6.17 33.84 -2.17
CA VAL A 214 -6.84 34.84 -1.32
C VAL A 214 -5.85 35.97 -1.05
N ASN A 215 -6.22 37.21 -1.38
CA ASN A 215 -5.37 38.39 -1.19
C ASN A 215 -3.97 38.29 -1.84
N GLY A 216 -3.82 37.50 -2.91
CA GLY A 216 -2.56 37.29 -3.60
C GLY A 216 -1.69 36.17 -3.00
N GLU A 217 -2.16 35.47 -1.97
CA GLU A 217 -1.50 34.30 -1.41
C GLU A 217 -2.24 33.01 -1.81
N ASP A 218 -1.46 32.00 -2.21
CA ASP A 218 -1.99 30.70 -2.61
C ASP A 218 -2.11 29.78 -1.39
N ILE A 219 -3.33 29.41 -1.07
CA ILE A 219 -3.66 28.52 0.03
C ILE A 219 -3.87 27.11 -0.54
N LEU A 220 -3.04 26.15 -0.16
CA LEU A 220 -3.20 24.75 -0.53
C LEU A 220 -4.45 24.15 0.13
N ARG A 221 -5.36 23.60 -0.67
CA ARG A 221 -6.64 23.01 -0.23
C ARG A 221 -6.69 21.50 -0.41
N GLY A 222 -5.66 20.90 -0.98
CA GLY A 222 -5.55 19.45 -1.17
C GLY A 222 -4.42 19.10 -2.11
N GLU A 223 -3.80 17.95 -1.90
CA GLU A 223 -2.70 17.47 -2.73
C GLU A 223 -2.77 15.95 -2.88
N LYS A 224 -2.49 15.45 -4.08
CA LYS A 224 -2.32 14.02 -4.34
C LYS A 224 -1.18 13.80 -5.31
N SER A 225 -0.51 12.65 -5.17
CA SER A 225 0.45 12.17 -6.15
C SER A 225 -0.11 10.98 -6.92
N PHE A 226 0.30 10.86 -8.18
CA PHE A 226 -0.05 9.76 -9.07
C PHE A 226 1.08 9.51 -10.07
N GLN A 227 1.13 8.32 -10.68
CA GLN A 227 2.11 8.00 -11.71
C GLN A 227 1.40 7.60 -12.99
N THR A 228 1.79 8.19 -14.12
CA THR A 228 1.28 7.80 -15.45
C THR A 228 1.78 6.42 -15.85
N THR A 229 1.06 5.75 -16.75
CA THR A 229 1.45 4.42 -17.22
C THR A 229 2.48 4.48 -18.35
N GLU A 230 3.05 3.33 -18.73
CA GLU A 230 3.61 3.20 -20.07
C GLU A 230 2.51 3.50 -21.12
N ASN A 231 2.89 4.03 -22.29
CA ASN A 231 1.96 4.13 -23.41
C ASN A 231 1.59 2.74 -23.93
N PHE A 232 0.39 2.59 -24.48
CA PHE A 232 0.10 1.39 -25.24
C PHE A 232 1.09 1.26 -26.41
N PRO A 233 1.52 0.05 -26.77
CA PRO A 233 2.43 -0.12 -27.89
C PRO A 233 1.83 0.43 -29.19
N ASP A 234 2.64 1.14 -29.96
CA ASP A 234 2.20 1.77 -31.21
C ASP A 234 1.54 0.75 -32.16
N GLY A 235 0.41 1.14 -32.74
CA GLY A 235 -0.33 0.30 -33.69
C GLY A 235 -1.16 -0.83 -33.06
N TYR A 236 -1.31 -0.86 -31.73
CA TYR A 236 -2.23 -1.78 -31.06
C TYR A 236 -3.61 -1.13 -30.88
N THR A 237 -4.66 -1.93 -31.03
CA THR A 237 -6.05 -1.50 -30.78
C THR A 237 -6.42 -1.76 -29.33
N PRO A 238 -6.74 -0.74 -28.51
CA PRO A 238 -7.21 -0.94 -27.15
C PRO A 238 -8.67 -1.39 -27.12
N VAL A 239 -8.95 -2.39 -26.29
CA VAL A 239 -10.27 -2.96 -26.04
C VAL A 239 -10.50 -2.97 -24.53
N TYR A 240 -11.43 -2.13 -24.06
CA TYR A 240 -11.68 -1.94 -22.64
C TYR A 240 -12.73 -2.93 -22.13
N LEU A 241 -12.36 -3.71 -21.11
CA LEU A 241 -13.26 -4.66 -20.48
C LEU A 241 -14.13 -4.00 -19.40
N THR A 242 -15.31 -4.58 -19.24
CA THR A 242 -16.28 -4.33 -18.18
C THR A 242 -16.62 -5.66 -17.50
N VAL A 243 -17.25 -5.60 -16.32
CA VAL A 243 -17.65 -6.82 -15.58
C VAL A 243 -18.69 -7.68 -16.28
N ALA A 244 -19.39 -7.13 -17.28
CA ALA A 244 -20.41 -7.86 -18.04
C ALA A 244 -19.83 -8.62 -19.23
N ASP A 245 -18.58 -8.35 -19.60
CA ASP A 245 -17.97 -8.92 -20.81
C ASP A 245 -17.56 -10.38 -20.62
N ASP A 246 -17.88 -11.23 -21.61
CA ASP A 246 -17.22 -12.53 -21.76
C ASP A 246 -15.91 -12.32 -22.55
N PRO A 247 -14.74 -12.67 -21.97
CA PRO A 247 -13.46 -12.42 -22.63
C PRO A 247 -13.30 -13.14 -23.96
N ASN A 248 -13.91 -14.32 -24.12
CA ASN A 248 -13.81 -15.08 -25.38
C ASN A 248 -14.66 -14.45 -26.47
N GLU A 249 -15.85 -13.94 -26.13
CA GLU A 249 -16.69 -13.22 -27.10
C GLU A 249 -16.01 -11.91 -27.53
N VAL A 250 -15.44 -11.16 -26.57
CA VAL A 250 -14.67 -9.94 -26.86
C VAL A 250 -13.48 -10.23 -27.77
N LEU A 251 -12.67 -11.25 -27.44
CA LEU A 251 -11.47 -11.62 -28.20
C LEU A 251 -11.79 -12.19 -29.58
N ALA A 252 -12.88 -12.96 -29.72
CA ALA A 252 -13.30 -13.53 -31.00
C ALA A 252 -13.66 -12.45 -32.04
N ALA A 253 -14.05 -11.26 -31.59
CA ALA A 253 -14.32 -10.11 -32.46
C ALA A 253 -13.07 -9.31 -32.87
N GLN A 254 -11.88 -9.65 -32.33
CA GLN A 254 -10.65 -8.89 -32.58
C GLN A 254 -9.74 -9.54 -33.63
N SER A 255 -8.88 -8.71 -34.23
CA SER A 255 -7.82 -9.15 -35.12
C SER A 255 -6.63 -8.18 -35.07
N GLY A 256 -5.46 -8.63 -35.53
CA GLY A 256 -4.22 -7.84 -35.50
C GLY A 256 -3.65 -7.71 -34.09
N ASN A 257 -3.05 -6.55 -33.79
CA ASN A 257 -2.42 -6.28 -32.50
C ASN A 257 -3.43 -5.65 -31.54
N VAL A 258 -3.59 -6.23 -30.35
CA VAL A 258 -4.67 -5.88 -29.40
C VAL A 258 -4.12 -5.59 -28.02
N VAL A 259 -4.60 -4.52 -27.36
CA VAL A 259 -4.47 -4.33 -25.91
C VAL A 259 -5.81 -4.62 -25.27
N LEU A 260 -5.91 -5.68 -24.47
CA LEU A 260 -7.09 -5.98 -23.68
C LEU A 260 -6.95 -5.33 -22.30
N VAL A 261 -7.68 -4.23 -22.07
CA VAL A 261 -7.55 -3.38 -20.90
C VAL A 261 -8.49 -3.83 -19.78
N VAL A 262 -7.91 -4.27 -18.66
CA VAL A 262 -8.60 -4.61 -17.41
C VAL A 262 -8.74 -3.34 -16.56
N PRO A 263 -9.96 -2.92 -16.17
CA PRO A 263 -10.17 -1.72 -15.36
C PRO A 263 -9.57 -1.86 -13.95
N HIS A 264 -9.08 -0.74 -13.40
CA HIS A 264 -8.46 -0.71 -12.07
C HIS A 264 -9.49 -0.87 -10.93
N SER A 265 -10.58 -0.11 -11.00
CA SER A 265 -11.56 0.05 -9.90
C SER A 265 -12.51 -1.14 -9.76
N THR A 266 -12.48 -2.12 -10.65
CA THR A 266 -13.40 -3.26 -10.61
C THR A 266 -12.69 -4.53 -11.03
N ALA A 267 -12.79 -5.57 -10.21
CA ALA A 267 -12.21 -6.87 -10.52
C ALA A 267 -12.92 -7.53 -11.70
N ILE A 268 -12.15 -8.03 -12.67
CA ILE A 268 -12.66 -8.82 -13.80
C ILE A 268 -12.47 -10.30 -13.52
N THR A 269 -13.47 -11.13 -13.82
CA THR A 269 -13.39 -12.59 -13.64
C THR A 269 -13.58 -13.32 -14.96
N PHE A 270 -12.56 -14.06 -15.37
CA PHE A 270 -12.62 -15.01 -16.48
C PHE A 270 -12.99 -16.39 -15.95
N SER A 271 -14.28 -16.72 -15.98
CA SER A 271 -14.85 -17.93 -15.37
C SER A 271 -14.53 -19.24 -16.13
N LYS A 272 -14.06 -19.11 -17.37
CA LYS A 272 -13.70 -20.20 -18.29
C LYS A 272 -12.27 -20.00 -18.79
N THR A 273 -11.76 -21.02 -19.48
CA THR A 273 -10.52 -20.89 -20.27
C THR A 273 -10.67 -19.75 -21.27
N VAL A 274 -9.68 -18.87 -21.32
CA VAL A 274 -9.59 -17.78 -22.30
C VAL A 274 -8.78 -18.26 -23.50
N ILE A 275 -9.35 -18.06 -24.69
CA ILE A 275 -8.75 -18.46 -25.96
C ILE A 275 -8.53 -17.22 -26.81
N VAL A 276 -7.27 -16.83 -26.98
CA VAL A 276 -6.88 -15.77 -27.91
C VAL A 276 -6.87 -16.36 -29.33
N PRO A 277 -7.69 -15.85 -30.27
CA PRO A 277 -7.84 -16.45 -31.60
C PRO A 277 -6.60 -16.24 -32.48
N GLU A 278 -6.51 -17.00 -33.56
CA GLU A 278 -5.44 -16.88 -34.56
C GLU A 278 -5.41 -15.50 -35.24
N ALA A 279 -6.58 -14.88 -35.43
CA ALA A 279 -6.70 -13.56 -36.06
C ALA A 279 -5.98 -12.45 -35.27
N VAL A 280 -5.78 -12.61 -33.95
CA VAL A 280 -4.98 -11.69 -33.13
C VAL A 280 -3.52 -12.06 -33.28
N THR A 281 -2.67 -11.17 -33.79
CA THR A 281 -1.24 -11.45 -34.05
C THR A 281 -0.32 -11.07 -32.89
N SER A 282 -0.77 -10.17 -32.02
CA SER A 282 -0.14 -9.86 -30.73
C SER A 282 -1.19 -9.42 -29.72
N ILE A 283 -1.00 -9.74 -28.45
CA ILE A 283 -1.92 -9.36 -27.37
C ILE A 283 -1.18 -8.85 -26.14
N VAL A 284 -1.69 -7.77 -25.55
CA VAL A 284 -1.31 -7.30 -24.22
C VAL A 284 -2.53 -7.33 -23.31
N PHE A 285 -2.50 -8.16 -22.27
CA PHE A 285 -3.41 -8.06 -21.13
C PHE A 285 -2.90 -6.95 -20.22
N TRP A 286 -3.58 -5.81 -20.22
CA TRP A 286 -3.11 -4.56 -19.61
C TRP A 286 -3.99 -4.16 -18.43
N GLY A 287 -3.42 -4.11 -17.22
CA GLY A 287 -4.10 -3.52 -16.09
C GLY A 287 -4.07 -2.00 -16.16
N ALA A 288 -5.23 -1.36 -16.28
CA ALA A 288 -5.36 0.09 -16.22
C ALA A 288 -4.83 0.60 -14.87
N SER A 289 -4.28 1.82 -14.85
CA SER A 289 -3.84 2.45 -13.61
C SER A 289 -4.92 3.30 -12.98
N GLY A 290 -4.95 3.29 -11.64
CA GLY A 290 -5.88 4.10 -10.85
C GLY A 290 -5.42 4.29 -9.40
N GLY A 291 -4.11 4.21 -9.14
CA GLY A 291 -3.53 4.33 -7.80
C GLY A 291 -2.23 3.55 -7.66
N ALA A 292 -1.86 3.26 -6.41
CA ALA A 292 -0.68 2.44 -6.09
C ALA A 292 -0.89 0.94 -6.34
N GLU A 293 -2.13 0.50 -6.48
CA GLU A 293 -2.48 -0.91 -6.68
C GLU A 293 -2.57 -1.27 -8.18
N GLN A 294 -2.44 -2.55 -8.49
CA GLN A 294 -2.62 -3.07 -9.85
C GLN A 294 -4.10 -3.38 -10.14
N ALA A 295 -4.51 -3.37 -11.41
CA ALA A 295 -5.85 -3.82 -11.78
C ALA A 295 -6.02 -5.31 -11.43
N THR A 296 -7.16 -5.66 -10.82
CA THR A 296 -7.40 -7.02 -10.33
C THR A 296 -8.13 -7.86 -11.36
N MET A 297 -7.59 -9.04 -11.67
CA MET A 297 -8.26 -10.04 -12.47
C MET A 297 -8.19 -11.42 -11.84
N THR A 298 -9.23 -12.21 -12.07
CA THR A 298 -9.26 -13.63 -11.73
C THR A 298 -9.40 -14.41 -13.02
N THR A 299 -8.59 -15.46 -13.20
CA THR A 299 -8.64 -16.27 -14.40
C THR A 299 -8.32 -17.73 -14.10
N LYS A 300 -8.84 -18.63 -14.93
CA LYS A 300 -8.41 -20.03 -14.96
C LYS A 300 -7.16 -20.15 -15.84
N THR A 301 -7.36 -20.66 -17.05
CA THR A 301 -6.29 -20.86 -18.05
C THR A 301 -6.44 -19.89 -19.20
N ILE A 302 -5.32 -19.33 -19.63
CA ILE A 302 -5.19 -18.57 -20.86
C ILE A 302 -4.39 -19.41 -21.86
N LEU A 303 -4.91 -19.52 -23.08
CA LEU A 303 -4.22 -20.13 -24.22
C LEU A 303 -4.39 -19.28 -25.47
N THR A 304 -3.48 -19.44 -26.42
CA THR A 304 -3.51 -18.73 -27.70
C THR A 304 -3.49 -19.71 -28.85
N LEU A 305 -4.10 -19.34 -29.98
CA LEU A 305 -4.09 -20.12 -31.23
C LEU A 305 -3.29 -19.39 -32.31
N GLY A 306 -2.68 -20.13 -33.24
CA GLY A 306 -1.91 -19.54 -34.34
C GLY A 306 -0.63 -18.83 -33.88
N ASN A 307 0.02 -18.13 -34.81
CA ASN A 307 1.28 -17.45 -34.52
C ASN A 307 1.04 -16.12 -33.77
N LYS A 308 1.90 -15.83 -32.79
CA LYS A 308 1.91 -14.58 -32.04
C LYS A 308 3.31 -13.98 -32.05
N ASP A 309 3.44 -12.70 -32.30
CA ASP A 309 4.71 -12.02 -32.05
C ASP A 309 4.88 -11.77 -30.55
N VAL A 310 3.89 -11.12 -29.92
CA VAL A 310 3.93 -10.84 -28.47
C VAL A 310 2.67 -11.33 -27.76
N VAL A 311 2.86 -11.97 -26.61
CA VAL A 311 1.84 -12.16 -25.57
C VAL A 311 2.36 -11.52 -24.29
N ARG A 312 1.76 -10.42 -23.84
CA ARG A 312 2.23 -9.66 -22.68
C ARG A 312 1.16 -9.57 -21.60
N PHE A 313 1.54 -9.78 -20.35
CA PHE A 313 0.76 -9.45 -19.15
C PHE A 313 1.45 -8.29 -18.48
N TYR A 314 0.73 -7.19 -18.28
CA TYR A 314 1.31 -5.95 -17.77
C TYR A 314 0.43 -5.31 -16.70
N ASN A 315 1.02 -4.97 -15.55
CA ASN A 315 0.37 -4.19 -14.48
C ASN A 315 -0.89 -4.84 -13.88
N LEU A 316 -0.86 -6.16 -13.67
CA LEU A 316 -2.02 -6.94 -13.21
C LEU A 316 -1.77 -7.59 -11.85
N ASN A 317 -2.79 -7.55 -10.99
CA ASN A 317 -2.92 -8.43 -9.83
C ASN A 317 -3.85 -9.60 -10.20
N VAL A 318 -3.29 -10.79 -10.36
CA VAL A 318 -3.95 -11.96 -10.91
C VAL A 318 -4.11 -13.04 -9.84
N ASP A 319 -5.32 -13.56 -9.69
CA ASP A 319 -5.57 -14.87 -9.07
C ASP A 319 -5.80 -15.93 -10.16
N ALA A 320 -4.89 -16.91 -10.25
CA ALA A 320 -4.95 -18.01 -11.21
C ALA A 320 -5.81 -19.20 -10.73
N GLN A 321 -6.48 -19.09 -9.58
CA GLN A 321 -7.48 -20.05 -9.07
C GLN A 321 -7.01 -21.51 -8.90
N GLY A 322 -5.72 -21.76 -8.73
CA GLY A 322 -5.16 -23.11 -8.66
C GLY A 322 -5.06 -23.81 -10.02
N ASP A 323 -5.24 -23.08 -11.12
CA ASP A 323 -5.17 -23.58 -12.50
C ASP A 323 -3.84 -23.22 -13.18
N TYR A 324 -3.65 -23.74 -14.40
CA TYR A 324 -2.49 -23.39 -15.22
C TYR A 324 -2.72 -21.99 -15.81
N PHE A 325 -1.93 -20.99 -15.39
CA PHE A 325 -2.15 -19.59 -15.77
C PHE A 325 -2.05 -19.41 -17.30
N PHE A 326 -0.89 -19.70 -17.89
CA PHE A 326 -0.72 -19.78 -19.33
C PHE A 326 -0.40 -21.21 -19.76
N ASN A 327 -1.24 -21.82 -20.59
CA ASN A 327 -1.13 -23.24 -20.93
C ASN A 327 -1.36 -23.50 -22.41
N LEU A 328 -0.29 -23.83 -23.13
CA LEU A 328 -0.36 -24.38 -24.47
C LEU A 328 -0.59 -25.90 -24.38
N GLN A 329 -1.86 -26.23 -24.24
CA GLN A 329 -2.43 -27.56 -24.32
C GLN A 329 -3.83 -27.44 -24.91
N LYS A 330 -4.27 -28.45 -25.69
CA LYS A 330 -5.67 -28.57 -26.10
C LYS A 330 -6.60 -28.50 -24.87
N GLY A 331 -7.51 -27.53 -24.87
CA GLY A 331 -8.55 -27.41 -23.86
C GLY A 331 -9.57 -28.54 -23.96
N ALA A 332 -10.25 -28.87 -22.85
CA ALA A 332 -11.27 -29.92 -22.83
C ALA A 332 -12.44 -29.64 -23.80
N ASP A 333 -12.74 -28.35 -24.01
CA ASP A 333 -13.86 -27.88 -24.84
C ASP A 333 -13.45 -27.60 -26.31
N MET A 334 -12.23 -27.98 -26.72
CA MET A 334 -11.72 -27.73 -28.07
C MET A 334 -11.82 -28.98 -28.95
N THR A 335 -12.18 -28.78 -30.23
CA THR A 335 -12.27 -29.85 -31.23
C THR A 335 -10.90 -30.22 -31.80
N ASP A 336 -10.13 -29.22 -32.19
CA ASP A 336 -8.85 -29.37 -32.88
C ASP A 336 -7.66 -29.32 -31.92
N ASP A 337 -6.54 -29.94 -32.33
CA ASP A 337 -5.27 -29.76 -31.64
C ASP A 337 -4.71 -28.35 -31.87
N ILE A 338 -3.85 -27.90 -30.95
CA ILE A 338 -3.26 -26.57 -31.04
C ILE A 338 -1.99 -26.55 -31.90
N SER A 339 -1.85 -25.50 -32.71
CA SER A 339 -0.63 -25.15 -33.43
C SER A 339 -0.36 -23.68 -33.14
N THR A 340 0.72 -23.37 -32.42
CA THR A 340 0.96 -22.04 -31.86
C THR A 340 2.45 -21.80 -31.69
N ASN A 341 2.95 -20.75 -32.34
CA ASN A 341 4.31 -20.27 -32.14
C ASN A 341 4.26 -18.83 -31.64
N ILE A 342 4.88 -18.59 -30.49
CA ILE A 342 4.95 -17.29 -29.84
C ILE A 342 6.39 -16.84 -29.90
N ASN A 343 6.66 -15.66 -30.45
CA ASN A 343 8.02 -15.13 -30.42
C ASN A 343 8.42 -14.75 -28.99
N THR A 344 7.64 -13.90 -28.30
CA THR A 344 7.92 -13.55 -26.89
C THR A 344 6.67 -13.57 -26.02
N LEU A 345 6.76 -14.23 -24.85
CA LEU A 345 5.80 -14.13 -23.76
C LEU A 345 6.41 -13.30 -22.63
N LEU A 346 5.74 -12.22 -22.24
CA LEU A 346 6.19 -11.26 -21.24
C LEU A 346 5.21 -11.23 -20.05
N ILE A 347 5.73 -11.29 -18.83
CA ILE A 347 4.99 -11.03 -17.59
C ILE A 347 5.73 -9.92 -16.86
N GLU A 348 5.15 -8.72 -16.86
CA GLU A 348 5.85 -7.50 -16.45
C GLU A 348 5.02 -6.69 -15.46
N SER A 349 5.64 -6.31 -14.35
CA SER A 349 4.96 -5.53 -13.31
C SER A 349 3.65 -6.19 -12.86
N CYS A 350 3.64 -7.51 -12.68
CA CYS A 350 2.46 -8.28 -12.27
C CYS A 350 2.62 -8.88 -10.88
N THR A 351 1.53 -8.99 -10.14
CA THR A 351 1.41 -9.90 -8.99
C THR A 351 0.55 -11.08 -9.42
N ILE A 352 1.09 -12.30 -9.42
CA ILE A 352 0.34 -13.50 -9.84
C ILE A 352 0.32 -14.49 -8.69
N SER A 353 -0.88 -14.85 -8.25
CA SER A 353 -1.12 -15.73 -7.11
C SER A 353 -1.81 -17.03 -7.51
N ASN A 354 -1.64 -18.05 -6.67
CA ASN A 354 -2.39 -19.32 -6.74
C ASN A 354 -2.27 -20.06 -8.09
N SER A 355 -1.15 -19.94 -8.80
CA SER A 355 -0.97 -20.71 -10.04
C SER A 355 -0.65 -22.19 -9.74
N LYS A 356 -1.11 -23.11 -10.59
CA LYS A 356 -0.56 -24.47 -10.66
C LYS A 356 0.70 -24.55 -11.50
N SER A 357 0.74 -23.75 -12.55
CA SER A 357 1.91 -23.50 -13.38
C SER A 357 1.76 -22.08 -13.90
N LEU A 358 2.88 -21.36 -14.01
CA LEU A 358 2.85 -20.02 -14.57
C LEU A 358 2.79 -20.10 -16.10
N VAL A 359 3.68 -20.88 -16.71
CA VAL A 359 3.73 -21.12 -18.15
C VAL A 359 3.98 -22.58 -18.44
N ARG A 360 3.10 -23.19 -19.24
CA ARG A 360 3.22 -24.58 -19.66
C ARG A 360 3.06 -24.74 -21.16
N ALA A 361 3.96 -25.50 -21.77
CA ALA A 361 3.81 -26.06 -23.11
C ALA A 361 3.80 -27.60 -22.99
N LYS A 362 2.75 -28.26 -23.48
CA LYS A 362 2.55 -29.69 -23.26
C LYS A 362 2.33 -30.51 -24.53
N GLU A 363 1.20 -30.32 -25.22
CA GLU A 363 0.80 -31.18 -26.36
C GLU A 363 -0.01 -30.39 -27.40
N GLY A 364 0.25 -30.68 -28.68
CA GLY A 364 -0.34 -30.08 -29.87
C GLY A 364 0.41 -30.53 -31.12
N ILE A 365 0.16 -29.88 -32.26
CA ILE A 365 0.80 -30.18 -33.56
C ILE A 365 2.20 -29.54 -33.62
N SER A 366 2.30 -28.26 -33.27
CA SER A 366 3.54 -27.49 -33.18
C SER A 366 3.37 -26.40 -32.13
N ILE A 367 4.19 -26.42 -31.08
CA ILE A 367 4.10 -25.50 -29.95
C ILE A 367 5.47 -24.92 -29.61
N GLN A 368 5.65 -23.64 -29.83
CA GLN A 368 6.89 -22.96 -29.48
C GLN A 368 6.62 -21.64 -28.77
N ILE A 369 7.38 -21.35 -27.73
CA ILE A 369 7.53 -19.99 -27.19
C ILE A 369 9.02 -19.67 -27.23
N ASN A 370 9.50 -18.83 -28.15
CA ASN A 370 10.95 -18.64 -28.33
C ASN A 370 11.59 -18.08 -27.06
N LYS A 371 10.89 -17.16 -26.38
CA LYS A 371 11.32 -16.57 -25.11
C LYS A 371 10.15 -16.35 -24.16
N VAL A 372 10.36 -16.70 -22.90
CA VAL A 372 9.52 -16.28 -21.76
C VAL A 372 10.34 -15.34 -20.87
N SER A 373 9.79 -14.20 -20.51
CA SER A 373 10.42 -13.24 -19.59
C SER A 373 9.45 -12.87 -18.47
N VAL A 374 9.91 -12.98 -17.22
CA VAL A 374 9.23 -12.44 -16.04
C VAL A 374 10.09 -11.30 -15.51
N ASN A 375 9.55 -10.08 -15.48
CA ASN A 375 10.26 -8.90 -15.01
C ASN A 375 9.42 -8.09 -14.03
N LYS A 376 10.05 -7.47 -13.01
CA LYS A 376 9.39 -6.57 -12.06
C LYS A 376 8.12 -7.16 -11.43
N SER A 377 8.07 -8.48 -11.25
CA SER A 377 6.84 -9.19 -10.88
C SER A 377 6.98 -9.93 -9.55
N ILE A 378 5.84 -10.20 -8.91
CA ILE A 378 5.72 -11.02 -7.71
C ILE A 378 4.92 -12.25 -8.06
N ILE A 379 5.52 -13.44 -7.95
CA ILE A 379 4.82 -14.71 -8.13
C ILE A 379 4.61 -15.34 -6.76
N ASN A 380 3.36 -15.30 -6.28
CA ASN A 380 3.00 -15.77 -4.95
C ASN A 380 2.32 -17.14 -5.01
N GLY A 381 3.10 -18.17 -4.73
CA GLY A 381 2.66 -19.55 -4.81
C GLY A 381 2.68 -20.08 -6.24
N CYS A 382 3.18 -21.30 -6.36
CA CYS A 382 3.04 -22.11 -7.55
C CYS A 382 3.01 -23.58 -7.09
N SER A 383 1.86 -24.24 -7.22
CA SER A 383 1.68 -25.58 -6.62
C SER A 383 2.31 -26.71 -7.43
N GLY A 384 2.51 -26.49 -8.73
CA GLY A 384 3.19 -27.42 -9.64
C GLY A 384 4.49 -26.82 -10.19
N ASP A 385 4.85 -27.24 -11.40
CA ASP A 385 6.03 -26.74 -12.10
C ASP A 385 5.76 -25.32 -12.61
N MET A 386 6.57 -24.34 -12.21
CA MET A 386 6.34 -22.93 -12.58
C MET A 386 6.46 -22.73 -14.08
N PHE A 387 7.55 -23.23 -14.66
CA PHE A 387 7.74 -23.31 -16.10
C PHE A 387 7.91 -24.77 -16.52
N ALA A 388 6.99 -25.26 -17.36
CA ALA A 388 6.94 -26.66 -17.74
C ALA A 388 6.91 -26.84 -19.25
N TYR A 389 7.96 -27.44 -19.78
CA TYR A 389 8.10 -27.84 -21.18
C TYR A 389 8.18 -29.37 -21.20
N LYS A 390 7.02 -30.00 -21.34
CA LYS A 390 6.94 -31.46 -21.24
C LYS A 390 7.55 -32.13 -22.47
N GLU A 391 8.13 -33.31 -22.27
CA GLU A 391 8.85 -34.13 -23.25
C GLU A 391 8.01 -34.39 -24.51
N SER A 392 8.08 -33.45 -25.43
CA SER A 392 7.54 -33.52 -26.77
C SER A 392 8.49 -32.75 -27.66
N THR A 393 8.92 -33.34 -28.78
CA THR A 393 9.78 -32.65 -29.75
C THR A 393 9.11 -31.40 -30.31
N VAL A 394 7.78 -31.33 -30.24
CA VAL A 394 6.97 -30.21 -30.73
C VAL A 394 6.66 -29.16 -29.67
N ALA A 395 7.02 -29.34 -28.39
CA ALA A 395 6.80 -28.35 -27.32
C ALA A 395 8.14 -27.76 -26.85
N GLN A 396 8.43 -26.51 -27.23
CA GLN A 396 9.74 -25.89 -27.00
C GLN A 396 9.63 -24.51 -26.37
N ILE A 397 10.43 -24.27 -25.33
CA ILE A 397 10.67 -22.92 -24.78
C ILE A 397 12.18 -22.77 -24.56
N PRO A 398 12.91 -22.32 -25.60
CA PRO A 398 14.37 -22.30 -25.59
C PRO A 398 14.97 -21.33 -24.57
N VAL A 399 14.29 -20.23 -24.25
CA VAL A 399 14.79 -19.20 -23.35
C VAL A 399 13.74 -18.87 -22.29
N THR A 400 14.14 -18.88 -21.03
CA THR A 400 13.30 -18.36 -19.93
C THR A 400 14.12 -17.58 -18.93
N GLU A 401 13.67 -16.36 -18.66
CA GLU A 401 14.37 -15.39 -17.84
C GLU A 401 13.44 -14.88 -16.74
N ILE A 402 13.93 -14.83 -15.51
CA ILE A 402 13.25 -14.23 -14.37
C ILE A 402 14.18 -13.13 -13.85
N THR A 403 13.72 -11.88 -13.87
CA THR A 403 14.54 -10.73 -13.55
C THR A 403 13.81 -9.73 -12.66
N ASN A 404 14.51 -9.05 -11.74
CA ASN A 404 13.92 -8.01 -10.89
C ASN A 404 12.60 -8.45 -10.23
N SER A 405 12.54 -9.70 -9.77
CA SER A 405 11.27 -10.34 -9.43
C SER A 405 11.37 -11.13 -8.13
N THR A 406 10.23 -11.30 -7.48
CA THR A 406 10.11 -12.01 -6.21
C THR A 406 9.29 -13.29 -6.39
N LEU A 407 9.83 -14.42 -5.95
CA LEU A 407 9.14 -15.71 -5.96
C LEU A 407 8.84 -16.13 -4.52
N ILE A 408 7.57 -16.26 -4.17
CA ILE A 408 7.12 -16.56 -2.81
C ILE A 408 6.51 -17.95 -2.77
N LYS A 409 7.03 -18.80 -1.86
CA LYS A 409 6.52 -20.14 -1.54
C LYS A 409 6.25 -21.04 -2.78
N PRO A 410 7.12 -21.08 -3.82
CA PRO A 410 6.95 -22.05 -4.90
C PRO A 410 7.14 -23.48 -4.37
N GLN A 411 6.25 -24.41 -4.75
CA GLN A 411 6.19 -25.77 -4.20
C GLN A 411 6.73 -26.85 -5.14
N GLY A 412 6.59 -26.66 -6.46
CA GLY A 412 7.13 -27.57 -7.46
C GLY A 412 8.52 -27.16 -7.97
N ARG A 413 8.85 -27.64 -9.17
CA ARG A 413 10.08 -27.25 -9.88
C ARG A 413 9.91 -25.81 -10.36
N ILE A 414 10.99 -25.03 -10.37
CA ILE A 414 10.96 -23.73 -11.05
C ILE A 414 10.98 -23.98 -12.56
N PHE A 415 11.90 -24.83 -13.02
CA PHE A 415 12.04 -25.19 -14.42
C PHE A 415 11.93 -26.71 -14.60
N TYR A 416 11.09 -27.14 -15.54
CA TYR A 416 11.06 -28.51 -16.04
C TYR A 416 11.16 -28.52 -17.56
N ALA A 417 12.22 -29.12 -18.10
CA ALA A 417 12.55 -29.04 -19.52
C ALA A 417 12.85 -30.40 -20.15
N GLY A 418 12.10 -30.77 -21.19
CA GLY A 418 12.39 -31.95 -22.02
C GLY A 418 13.41 -31.71 -23.14
N ASN A 419 13.59 -30.47 -23.58
CA ASN A 419 14.41 -30.09 -24.74
C ASN A 419 15.46 -29.01 -24.37
N ALA A 420 16.50 -28.84 -25.20
CA ALA A 420 17.57 -27.86 -24.97
C ALA A 420 17.02 -26.46 -24.68
N ALA A 421 17.46 -25.86 -23.57
CA ALA A 421 16.96 -24.58 -23.09
C ALA A 421 17.99 -23.83 -22.22
N SER A 422 17.82 -22.51 -22.16
CA SER A 422 18.60 -21.57 -21.36
C SER A 422 17.71 -20.90 -20.32
N PHE A 423 18.10 -21.02 -19.06
CA PHE A 423 17.40 -20.44 -17.91
C PHE A 423 18.24 -19.37 -17.25
N SER A 424 17.62 -18.26 -16.86
CA SER A 424 18.27 -17.27 -16.00
C SER A 424 17.36 -16.75 -14.90
N ILE A 425 17.96 -16.49 -13.74
CA ILE A 425 17.38 -15.81 -12.60
C ILE A 425 18.37 -14.70 -12.21
N ASP A 426 17.99 -13.42 -12.32
CA ASP A 426 18.89 -12.30 -12.05
C ASP A 426 18.18 -11.18 -11.27
N TYR A 427 18.81 -10.64 -10.23
CA TYR A 427 18.19 -9.64 -9.34
C TYR A 427 16.83 -10.11 -8.79
N CYS A 428 16.81 -11.28 -8.16
CA CYS A 428 15.58 -11.88 -7.63
C CYS A 428 15.64 -12.16 -6.14
N THR A 429 14.48 -12.13 -5.48
CA THR A 429 14.31 -12.60 -4.10
C THR A 429 13.40 -13.81 -4.09
N MET A 430 13.90 -14.96 -3.63
CA MET A 430 13.12 -16.19 -3.51
C MET A 430 12.92 -16.50 -2.04
N TYR A 431 11.66 -16.58 -1.59
CA TYR A 431 11.32 -16.88 -0.20
C TYR A 431 10.48 -18.13 -0.07
N GLY A 432 10.75 -18.99 0.90
CA GLY A 432 9.88 -20.15 1.19
C GLY A 432 9.97 -21.26 0.13
N TRP A 433 11.00 -21.22 -0.71
CA TRP A 433 11.23 -22.22 -1.76
C TRP A 433 11.87 -23.49 -1.17
N GLY A 434 11.25 -24.63 -1.44
CA GLY A 434 11.79 -25.95 -1.14
C GLY A 434 10.74 -27.04 -1.20
N GLY A 435 11.15 -28.28 -1.38
CA GLY A 435 10.25 -29.42 -1.58
C GLY A 435 11.01 -30.70 -1.93
N SER A 436 10.32 -31.75 -2.40
CA SER A 436 10.98 -32.99 -2.83
C SER A 436 11.53 -32.95 -4.26
N LYS A 437 11.42 -31.79 -4.93
CA LYS A 437 11.72 -31.60 -6.34
C LYS A 437 12.86 -30.61 -6.54
N ALA A 438 13.64 -30.87 -7.58
CA ALA A 438 14.72 -30.02 -8.07
C ALA A 438 14.24 -28.63 -8.48
N MET A 439 15.09 -27.62 -8.38
CA MET A 439 14.81 -26.31 -9.00
C MET A 439 14.65 -26.44 -10.51
N LEU A 440 15.58 -27.16 -11.12
CA LEU A 440 15.62 -27.49 -12.54
C LEU A 440 15.62 -29.01 -12.69
N GLU A 441 14.61 -29.56 -13.35
CA GLU A 441 14.60 -30.98 -13.69
C GLU A 441 14.52 -31.15 -15.21
N LEU A 442 15.33 -32.08 -15.71
CA LEU A 442 15.35 -32.41 -17.13
C LEU A 442 14.51 -33.65 -17.37
N GLY A 443 13.70 -33.61 -18.43
CA GLY A 443 12.92 -34.76 -18.86
C GLY A 443 13.79 -35.90 -19.38
N ASP A 444 14.74 -35.57 -20.25
CA ASP A 444 15.82 -36.48 -20.65
C ASP A 444 17.17 -35.96 -20.09
N LYS A 445 17.84 -36.81 -19.32
CA LYS A 445 19.15 -36.51 -18.71
C LYS A 445 20.29 -36.46 -19.73
N ASN A 446 20.06 -36.89 -20.97
CA ASN A 446 21.04 -36.85 -22.05
C ASN A 446 20.94 -35.59 -22.92
N THR A 447 19.94 -34.72 -22.67
CA THR A 447 19.76 -33.50 -23.47
C THR A 447 20.98 -32.58 -23.36
N LEU A 448 21.52 -32.19 -24.51
CA LEU A 448 22.66 -31.27 -24.64
C LEU A 448 22.18 -29.82 -24.79
N GLY A 449 23.07 -28.85 -24.54
CA GLY A 449 22.77 -27.44 -24.74
C GLY A 449 21.89 -26.81 -23.65
N MET A 450 21.88 -27.40 -22.45
CA MET A 450 21.18 -26.87 -21.28
C MET A 450 22.05 -25.87 -20.52
N SER A 451 21.48 -24.73 -20.12
CA SER A 451 22.16 -23.80 -19.23
C SER A 451 21.24 -23.20 -18.16
N LEU A 452 21.81 -22.90 -17.00
CA LEU A 452 21.16 -22.20 -15.91
C LEU A 452 22.14 -21.18 -15.32
N ALA A 453 21.75 -19.90 -15.34
CA ALA A 453 22.47 -18.82 -14.68
C ALA A 453 21.63 -18.25 -13.53
N ILE A 454 22.24 -18.11 -12.35
CA ILE A 454 21.62 -17.46 -11.19
C ILE A 454 22.56 -16.38 -10.71
N LYS A 455 22.09 -15.13 -10.73
CA LYS A 455 22.90 -13.95 -10.47
C LYS A 455 22.19 -12.99 -9.52
N ASN A 456 22.95 -12.27 -8.70
CA ASN A 456 22.47 -11.18 -7.85
C ASN A 456 21.18 -11.52 -7.07
N THR A 457 21.05 -12.75 -6.58
CA THR A 457 19.79 -13.31 -6.10
C THR A 457 19.86 -13.70 -4.63
N ILE A 458 18.79 -13.44 -3.89
CA ILE A 458 18.62 -13.87 -2.49
C ILE A 458 17.76 -15.13 -2.46
N LEU A 459 18.24 -16.17 -1.77
CA LEU A 459 17.51 -17.38 -1.44
C LEU A 459 17.25 -17.39 0.06
N ALA A 460 15.98 -17.23 0.46
CA ALA A 460 15.62 -17.02 1.85
C ALA A 460 14.59 -18.04 2.33
N ASN A 461 14.77 -18.47 3.58
CA ASN A 461 13.90 -19.38 4.31
C ASN A 461 13.45 -20.60 3.47
N GLY A 462 14.21 -21.69 3.55
CA GLY A 462 13.79 -22.93 2.91
C GLY A 462 12.60 -23.54 3.63
N GLY A 463 12.48 -23.33 4.95
CA GLY A 463 11.58 -24.06 5.83
C GLY A 463 12.18 -25.41 6.24
N SER A 464 11.85 -25.88 7.45
CA SER A 464 12.45 -27.09 8.05
C SER A 464 12.16 -28.40 7.29
N ASN A 465 11.06 -28.46 6.55
CA ASN A 465 10.65 -29.64 5.73
C ASN A 465 10.82 -29.43 4.22
N ARG A 466 11.38 -28.29 3.81
CA ARG A 466 11.39 -27.82 2.43
C ARG A 466 12.84 -27.54 2.05
N LYS A 467 13.57 -28.61 1.78
CA LYS A 467 14.96 -28.49 1.34
C LYS A 467 14.98 -28.08 -0.12
N ALA A 468 15.79 -27.09 -0.47
CA ALA A 468 16.06 -26.76 -1.86
C ALA A 468 16.91 -27.87 -2.50
N HIS A 469 16.38 -28.46 -3.58
CA HIS A 469 17.14 -29.39 -4.42
C HIS A 469 17.65 -28.64 -5.64
N ASN A 470 18.88 -28.95 -6.03
CA ASN A 470 19.51 -28.32 -7.19
C ASN A 470 18.97 -28.91 -8.48
N ALA A 471 19.62 -28.58 -9.59
CA ALA A 471 19.35 -29.27 -10.83
C ALA A 471 19.60 -30.78 -10.70
N ASN A 472 18.65 -31.61 -11.14
CA ASN A 472 18.93 -33.03 -11.41
C ASN A 472 19.66 -33.08 -12.75
N ALA A 473 20.95 -32.73 -12.71
CA ALA A 473 21.71 -32.31 -13.87
C ALA A 473 21.84 -33.40 -14.94
N ALA A 474 21.70 -33.00 -16.20
CA ALA A 474 22.32 -33.71 -17.31
C ALA A 474 23.83 -33.72 -17.12
N ALA A 475 24.52 -34.70 -17.70
CA ALA A 475 25.99 -34.76 -17.68
C ALA A 475 26.67 -33.47 -18.21
N ASN A 476 25.94 -32.61 -18.93
CA ASN A 476 26.44 -31.43 -19.64
C ASN A 476 25.68 -30.12 -19.32
N LEU A 477 25.07 -29.98 -18.14
CA LEU A 477 24.44 -28.72 -17.72
C LEU A 477 25.52 -27.63 -17.51
N SER A 478 25.42 -26.52 -18.24
CA SER A 478 26.21 -25.32 -17.97
C SER A 478 25.57 -24.53 -16.83
N LEU A 479 26.18 -24.56 -15.64
CA LEU A 479 25.67 -23.88 -14.44
C LEU A 479 26.56 -22.68 -14.09
N THR A 480 25.95 -21.50 -13.95
CA THR A 480 26.61 -20.27 -13.47
C THR A 480 25.91 -19.76 -12.23
N ILE A 481 26.63 -19.62 -11.12
CA ILE A 481 26.14 -19.05 -9.87
C ILE A 481 27.04 -17.87 -9.50
N GLU A 482 26.50 -16.65 -9.44
CA GLU A 482 27.29 -15.43 -9.22
C GLU A 482 26.57 -14.49 -8.25
N LYS A 483 27.19 -14.11 -7.13
CA LYS A 483 26.59 -13.20 -6.14
C LYS A 483 25.19 -13.67 -5.68
N VAL A 484 25.07 -14.96 -5.37
CA VAL A 484 23.85 -15.55 -4.83
C VAL A 484 24.03 -15.78 -3.34
N TYR A 485 23.08 -15.28 -2.53
CA TYR A 485 23.15 -15.33 -1.07
C TYR A 485 22.01 -16.15 -0.50
N GLY A 486 22.33 -17.12 0.36
CA GLY A 486 21.35 -17.92 1.09
C GLY A 486 21.28 -17.48 2.55
N THR A 487 20.11 -17.08 3.07
CA THR A 487 19.95 -16.79 4.51
C THR A 487 20.22 -18.03 5.36
N ASN A 488 20.49 -17.88 6.66
CA ASN A 488 20.89 -19.02 7.49
C ASN A 488 19.78 -20.08 7.66
N ASP A 489 18.53 -19.65 7.56
CA ASP A 489 17.33 -20.50 7.53
C ASP A 489 16.97 -21.03 6.13
N MET A 490 17.77 -20.71 5.10
CA MET A 490 17.72 -21.38 3.81
C MET A 490 18.37 -22.77 3.91
N THR A 491 17.60 -23.82 3.65
CA THR A 491 18.07 -25.20 3.76
C THR A 491 18.18 -25.86 2.39
N PHE A 492 19.29 -26.56 2.16
CA PHE A 492 19.56 -27.24 0.90
C PHE A 492 19.66 -28.76 1.12
N HIS A 493 19.11 -29.55 0.20
CA HIS A 493 19.29 -31.01 0.20
C HIS A 493 20.68 -31.39 -0.34
N SER A 494 21.20 -30.60 -1.28
CA SER A 494 22.52 -30.71 -1.92
C SER A 494 23.06 -29.32 -2.23
N THR A 495 24.36 -29.14 -2.47
CA THR A 495 24.97 -27.82 -2.76
C THR A 495 24.62 -27.27 -4.15
N LEU A 496 23.92 -26.13 -4.26
CA LEU A 496 23.47 -25.50 -5.53
C LEU A 496 24.61 -24.94 -6.40
N GLY A 497 25.86 -25.09 -5.95
CA GLY A 497 27.03 -24.42 -6.48
C GLY A 497 27.52 -23.39 -5.47
N ASP A 498 28.10 -22.30 -5.96
CA ASP A 498 28.76 -21.23 -5.17
C ASP A 498 27.76 -20.24 -4.54
N VAL A 499 26.76 -20.77 -3.83
CA VAL A 499 25.84 -19.93 -3.02
C VAL A 499 26.57 -19.51 -1.74
N THR A 500 26.66 -18.20 -1.52
CA THR A 500 27.25 -17.64 -0.30
C THR A 500 26.25 -17.74 0.83
N LYS A 501 26.61 -18.45 1.90
CA LYS A 501 25.75 -18.51 3.10
C LYS A 501 25.86 -17.21 3.89
N TYR A 502 24.73 -16.58 4.14
CA TYR A 502 24.59 -15.46 5.07
C TYR A 502 24.31 -15.99 6.48
N ASP A 503 24.86 -15.35 7.49
CA ASP A 503 24.86 -15.82 8.88
C ASP A 503 23.54 -15.57 9.62
N LYS A 504 22.76 -14.58 9.18
CA LYS A 504 21.46 -14.25 9.75
C LYS A 504 20.28 -14.98 9.07
N PRO A 505 19.22 -15.31 9.83
CA PRO A 505 17.98 -15.84 9.26
C PRO A 505 17.19 -14.76 8.50
N SER A 506 16.23 -15.16 7.68
CA SER A 506 15.41 -14.27 6.88
C SER A 506 14.65 -13.21 7.70
N THR A 507 14.22 -13.53 8.92
CA THR A 507 13.52 -12.61 9.84
C THR A 507 14.41 -11.52 10.43
N GLU A 508 15.73 -11.64 10.29
CA GLU A 508 16.69 -10.59 10.66
C GLU A 508 17.21 -9.82 9.45
N VAL A 509 17.06 -10.38 8.24
CA VAL A 509 17.43 -9.71 6.97
C VAL A 509 16.29 -8.82 6.47
N PHE A 510 15.04 -9.28 6.59
CA PHE A 510 13.85 -8.64 6.03
C PHE A 510 12.89 -8.11 7.10
N GLU A 511 12.14 -7.05 6.76
CA GLU A 511 11.19 -6.39 7.66
C GLU A 511 10.02 -7.29 8.10
N ASN A 512 9.33 -7.93 7.15
CA ASN A 512 8.21 -8.83 7.47
C ASN A 512 8.01 -9.90 6.36
N PRO A 513 8.93 -10.87 6.26
CA PRO A 513 9.01 -11.75 5.10
C PRO A 513 7.86 -12.78 5.01
N GLU A 514 7.19 -13.14 6.12
CA GLU A 514 6.06 -14.08 6.07
C GLU A 514 4.83 -13.49 5.38
N GLU A 515 4.62 -12.18 5.53
CA GLU A 515 3.56 -11.40 4.88
C GLU A 515 3.98 -10.88 3.49
N GLY A 516 5.15 -11.28 2.99
CA GLY A 516 5.65 -10.91 1.67
C GLY A 516 6.34 -9.54 1.59
N ASN A 517 6.63 -8.89 2.73
CA ASN A 517 7.46 -7.69 2.75
C ASN A 517 8.93 -8.08 2.94
N PHE A 518 9.69 -8.05 1.84
CA PHE A 518 11.11 -8.40 1.83
C PHE A 518 12.04 -7.20 1.90
N LYS A 519 11.55 -6.02 2.32
CA LYS A 519 12.40 -4.85 2.52
C LYS A 519 13.59 -5.21 3.41
N ILE A 520 14.80 -4.93 2.92
CA ILE A 520 16.02 -5.28 3.63
C ILE A 520 16.22 -4.31 4.80
N ILE A 521 16.23 -4.84 6.02
CA ILE A 521 16.44 -4.07 7.27
C ILE A 521 17.85 -4.26 7.84
N ASP A 522 18.57 -5.30 7.39
CA ASP A 522 19.94 -5.53 7.80
C ASP A 522 20.90 -4.63 7.01
N ALA A 523 21.40 -3.59 7.65
CA ALA A 523 22.35 -2.64 7.07
C ALA A 523 23.69 -3.27 6.64
N LEU A 524 24.01 -4.50 7.09
CA LEU A 524 25.20 -5.24 6.68
C LEU A 524 24.98 -6.15 5.47
N PHE A 525 23.73 -6.34 5.03
CA PHE A 525 23.45 -7.17 3.88
C PHE A 525 24.03 -6.52 2.62
N PRO A 526 24.65 -7.29 1.70
CA PRO A 526 25.24 -6.75 0.49
C PRO A 526 24.25 -5.92 -0.34
N SER A 527 24.65 -4.71 -0.70
CA SER A 527 23.85 -3.82 -1.57
C SER A 527 23.70 -4.39 -2.98
N SER A 528 22.62 -3.99 -3.67
CA SER A 528 22.36 -4.37 -5.08
C SER A 528 22.23 -5.88 -5.31
N ILE A 529 21.74 -6.61 -4.31
CA ILE A 529 21.41 -8.04 -4.38
C ILE A 529 19.93 -8.22 -4.07
N GLY A 530 19.27 -9.10 -4.81
CA GLY A 530 17.85 -9.38 -4.66
C GLY A 530 16.99 -8.60 -5.65
N ASP A 531 15.67 -8.74 -5.50
CA ASP A 531 14.71 -7.93 -6.24
C ASP A 531 14.84 -6.46 -5.82
N PRO A 532 15.11 -5.53 -6.77
CA PRO A 532 15.34 -4.11 -6.47
C PRO A 532 14.19 -3.44 -5.72
N ARG A 533 12.95 -3.96 -5.84
CA ARG A 533 11.78 -3.45 -5.10
C ARG A 533 12.02 -3.39 -3.59
N TRP A 534 12.92 -4.21 -3.06
CA TRP A 534 13.15 -4.36 -1.63
C TRP A 534 14.47 -3.76 -1.13
N THR A 535 15.29 -3.26 -2.04
CA THR A 535 16.63 -2.72 -1.75
C THR A 535 16.64 -1.21 -1.54
N GLU A 536 15.51 -0.54 -1.76
CA GLU A 536 15.33 0.91 -1.66
C GLU A 536 14.81 1.38 -0.29
#